data_AF-A0A1A3PWY4-F1
#
_entry.id   AF-A0A1A3PWY4-F1
#
_cell.length_a   1.000
_cell.length_b   1.000
_cell.length_c   1.000
_cell.angle_alpha   90.00
_cell.angle_beta   90.00
_cell.angle_gamma   90.00
#
_symmetry.space_group_name_H-M   'P 1'
#
loop_
_entity.id
_entity.type
_entity.pdbx_description
1 polymer ?
#
loop_
_entity_poly.entity_id
_entity_poly.type
_entity_poly.pdbx_seq_one_letter_code
_entity_poly.pdbx_strand_id
1 'polypeptide(L)'
;MTDTGKNGHIAANVPTLRDVSTRLGGVADDLAALLPELKEIEAAARKSAAANTVDGSVSPIFSPLLASLSSVTKKVGDNVGQLHANVSGDAAALKKLADDMEGTDHSHGAQIAGIVTT
;
A
#
# COMPACT_ATOMS: atom_id res chain seq x y z
N MET A 1 31.02 -29.99 23.52
CA MET A 1 29.62 -29.75 23.12
C MET A 1 29.18 -28.51 23.87
N THR A 2 29.48 -27.33 23.33
CA THR A 2 29.13 -26.04 23.91
C THR A 2 28.22 -25.35 22.92
N ASP A 3 26.93 -25.40 23.24
CA ASP A 3 25.85 -24.72 22.55
C ASP A 3 25.97 -23.21 22.83
N THR A 4 26.69 -22.51 21.95
CA THR A 4 26.62 -21.06 21.87
C THR A 4 25.36 -20.71 21.08
N GLY A 5 24.26 -20.59 21.82
CA GLY A 5 23.01 -20.00 21.35
C GLY A 5 23.28 -18.61 20.79
N LYS A 6 23.57 -18.55 19.49
CA LYS A 6 23.48 -17.35 18.66
C LYS A 6 22.01 -17.00 18.52
N ASN A 7 21.41 -16.52 19.60
CA ASN A 7 20.23 -15.67 19.49
C ASN A 7 20.75 -14.37 18.89
N GLY A 8 20.82 -14.34 17.55
CA GLY A 8 21.13 -13.16 16.79
C GLY A 8 20.12 -12.10 17.19
N HIS A 9 20.54 -11.18 18.05
CA HIS A 9 19.87 -9.90 18.21
C HIS A 9 19.95 -9.22 16.85
N ILE A 10 18.96 -9.47 15.99
CA ILE A 10 18.70 -8.60 14.86
C ILE A 10 18.21 -7.31 15.52
N ALA A 11 19.15 -6.43 15.87
CA ALA A 11 18.81 -5.06 16.22
C ALA A 11 18.10 -4.51 14.98
N ALA A 12 16.76 -4.46 15.01
CA ALA A 12 16.04 -3.90 13.90
C ALA A 12 16.48 -2.44 13.79
N ASN A 13 17.01 -2.06 12.64
CA ASN A 13 17.48 -0.71 12.41
C ASN A 13 16.24 0.19 12.36
N VAL A 14 15.90 0.81 13.49
CA VAL A 14 14.73 1.69 13.65
C VAL A 14 14.67 2.76 12.55
N PRO A 15 15.77 3.46 12.20
CA PRO A 15 15.82 4.31 11.02
C PRO A 15 15.41 3.62 9.71
N THR A 16 15.91 2.41 9.46
CA THR A 16 15.52 1.64 8.27
C THR A 16 14.03 1.27 8.27
N LEU A 17 13.45 0.89 9.42
CA LEU A 17 12.02 0.59 9.54
C LEU A 17 11.17 1.82 9.19
N ARG A 18 11.57 3.01 9.66
CA ARG A 18 10.91 4.28 9.35
C ARG A 18 11.03 4.66 7.87
N ASP A 19 12.21 4.47 7.28
CA ASP A 19 12.43 4.73 5.85
C ASP A 19 11.56 3.79 4.99
N VAL A 20 11.56 2.49 5.28
CA VAL A 20 10.71 1.52 4.56
C VAL A 20 9.22 1.86 4.73
N SER A 21 8.77 2.18 5.95
CA SER A 21 7.39 2.61 6.20
C SER A 21 7.00 3.83 5.34
N THR A 22 7.89 4.83 5.27
CA THR A 22 7.66 6.05 4.48
C THR A 22 7.56 5.75 2.99
N ARG A 23 8.46 4.91 2.47
CA ARG A 23 8.42 4.49 1.06
C ARG A 23 7.15 3.72 0.73
N LEU A 24 6.72 2.82 1.61
CA LEU A 24 5.44 2.11 1.45
C LEU A 24 4.26 3.08 1.47
N GLY A 25 4.30 4.11 2.31
CA GLY A 25 3.32 5.21 2.28
C GLY A 25 3.23 5.86 0.89
N GLY A 26 4.37 6.21 0.29
CA GLY A 26 4.41 6.77 -1.07
C GLY A 26 3.87 5.80 -2.14
N VAL A 27 4.19 4.51 -2.04
CA VAL A 27 3.63 3.48 -2.94
C VAL A 27 2.12 3.36 -2.79
N ALA A 28 1.58 3.49 -1.58
CA ALA A 28 0.13 3.49 -1.38
C ALA A 28 -0.51 4.71 -2.07
N ASP A 29 0.08 5.90 -1.96
CA ASP A 29 -0.40 7.10 -2.64
C ASP A 29 -0.39 6.92 -4.17
N ASP A 30 0.69 6.35 -4.72
CA ASP A 30 0.78 6.03 -6.15
C ASP A 30 -0.31 5.05 -6.60
N LEU A 31 -0.60 4.02 -5.80
CA LEU A 31 -1.68 3.07 -6.10
C LEU A 31 -3.07 3.74 -6.06
N ALA A 32 -3.31 4.66 -5.13
CA ALA A 32 -4.56 5.40 -5.06
C ALA A 32 -4.78 6.27 -6.30
N ALA A 33 -3.72 6.82 -6.87
CA ALA A 33 -3.77 7.64 -8.09
C ALA A 33 -4.17 6.85 -9.35
N LEU A 34 -3.98 5.53 -9.38
CA LEU A 34 -4.38 4.67 -10.52
C LEU A 34 -5.91 4.45 -10.61
N LEU A 35 -6.64 4.57 -9.49
CA LEU A 35 -8.08 4.29 -9.46
C LEU A 35 -8.91 5.28 -10.31
N PRO A 36 -8.64 6.60 -10.29
CA PRO A 36 -9.23 7.55 -11.23
C PRO A 36 -8.98 7.20 -12.70
N GLU A 37 -7.75 6.83 -13.07
CA GLU A 37 -7.38 6.53 -14.46
C GLU A 37 -8.21 5.35 -15.03
N LEU A 38 -8.47 4.33 -14.22
CA LEU A 38 -9.32 3.19 -14.62
C LEU A 38 -10.76 3.63 -14.94
N LYS A 39 -11.30 4.61 -14.21
CA LYS A 39 -12.63 5.17 -14.48
C LYS A 39 -12.64 5.98 -15.77
N GLU A 40 -11.58 6.74 -16.03
CA GLU A 40 -11.44 7.52 -17.26
C GLU A 40 -11.36 6.64 -18.51
N ILE A 41 -10.67 5.50 -18.45
CA ILE A 41 -10.61 4.53 -19.54
C ILE A 41 -12.02 4.04 -19.91
N GLU A 42 -12.84 3.65 -18.93
CA GLU A 42 -14.20 3.18 -19.19
C GLU A 42 -15.09 4.31 -19.77
N ALA A 43 -14.98 5.52 -19.23
CA ALA A 43 -15.72 6.67 -19.72
C ALA A 43 -15.33 7.03 -21.17
N ALA A 44 -14.04 7.03 -21.48
CA ALA A 44 -13.52 7.30 -22.82
C ALA A 44 -13.96 6.22 -23.84
N ALA A 45 -13.96 4.95 -23.43
CA ALA A 45 -14.43 3.85 -24.27
C ALA A 45 -15.92 3.96 -24.58
N ARG A 46 -16.76 4.28 -23.57
CA ARG A 46 -18.21 4.50 -23.76
C ARG A 46 -18.47 5.69 -24.67
N LYS A 47 -17.74 6.79 -24.49
CA LYS A 47 -17.83 7.99 -25.35
C LYS A 47 -17.48 7.66 -26.79
N SER A 48 -16.40 6.91 -27.02
CA SER A 48 -15.99 6.48 -28.35
C SER A 48 -17.01 5.53 -28.99
N ALA A 49 -17.59 4.62 -28.21
CA ALA A 49 -18.59 3.67 -28.69
C ALA A 49 -19.96 4.31 -28.99
N ALA A 50 -20.23 5.47 -28.42
CA ALA A 50 -21.40 6.30 -28.73
C ALA A 50 -21.13 7.28 -29.89
N ALA A 51 -19.88 7.43 -30.33
CA ALA A 51 -19.55 8.36 -31.40
C ALA A 51 -20.29 7.99 -32.70
N ASN A 52 -20.84 9.02 -33.36
CA ASN A 52 -21.59 8.88 -34.62
C ASN A 52 -22.90 8.07 -34.53
N THR A 53 -23.39 7.82 -33.32
CA THR A 53 -24.76 7.32 -33.12
C THR A 53 -25.74 8.49 -33.13
N VAL A 54 -26.96 8.25 -33.62
CA VAL A 54 -27.97 9.31 -33.81
C VAL A 54 -28.55 9.80 -32.47
N ASP A 55 -28.66 8.90 -31.51
CA ASP A 55 -29.23 9.14 -30.18
C ASP A 55 -28.17 9.39 -29.09
N GLY A 56 -26.88 9.31 -29.44
CA GLY A 56 -25.78 9.40 -28.49
C GLY A 56 -25.64 8.17 -27.59
N SER A 57 -26.36 7.09 -27.88
CA SER A 57 -26.23 5.82 -27.16
C SER A 57 -25.01 5.05 -27.65
N VAL A 58 -24.47 4.19 -26.80
CA VAL A 58 -23.45 3.22 -27.22
C VAL A 58 -24.01 2.32 -28.32
N SER A 59 -23.30 2.21 -29.45
CA SER A 59 -23.69 1.27 -30.50
C SER A 59 -23.66 -0.18 -29.98
N PRO A 60 -24.71 -1.00 -30.24
CA PRO A 60 -24.80 -2.38 -29.77
C PRO A 60 -23.61 -3.26 -30.17
N ILE A 61 -22.93 -2.92 -31.27
CA ILE A 61 -21.76 -3.66 -31.77
C ILE A 61 -20.60 -3.65 -30.75
N PHE A 62 -20.52 -2.61 -29.91
CA PHE A 62 -19.48 -2.46 -28.90
C PHE A 62 -19.89 -3.02 -27.53
N SER A 63 -21.16 -3.41 -27.33
CA SER A 63 -21.65 -3.89 -26.03
C SER A 63 -20.85 -5.07 -25.46
N PRO A 64 -20.47 -6.11 -26.24
CA PRO A 64 -19.64 -7.20 -25.70
C PRO A 64 -18.26 -6.72 -25.25
N LEU A 65 -17.65 -5.81 -26.03
CA LEU A 65 -16.33 -5.25 -25.71
C LEU A 65 -16.39 -4.38 -24.45
N LEU A 66 -17.40 -3.52 -24.32
CA LEU A 66 -17.59 -2.66 -23.15
C LEU A 66 -17.92 -3.46 -21.89
N ALA A 67 -18.68 -4.56 -22.01
CA ALA A 67 -18.93 -5.46 -20.89
C ALA A 67 -17.63 -6.14 -20.42
N SER A 68 -16.80 -6.60 -21.36
CA SER A 68 -15.48 -7.16 -21.05
C SER A 68 -14.57 -6.10 -20.39
N LEU A 69 -14.52 -4.89 -20.95
CA LEU A 69 -13.75 -3.77 -20.40
C LEU A 69 -14.19 -3.47 -18.96
N SER A 70 -15.50 -3.34 -18.71
CA SER A 70 -16.03 -3.08 -17.37
C SER A 70 -15.68 -4.21 -16.38
N SER A 71 -15.71 -5.47 -16.82
CA SER A 71 -15.28 -6.58 -15.98
C SER A 71 -13.78 -6.52 -15.65
N VAL A 72 -12.94 -6.15 -16.61
CA VAL A 72 -11.48 -6.05 -16.41
C VAL A 72 -11.14 -4.85 -15.54
N THR A 73 -11.69 -3.66 -15.82
CA THR A 73 -11.45 -2.45 -15.01
C THR A 73 -11.89 -2.66 -13.57
N LYS A 74 -13.03 -3.35 -13.35
CA LYS A 74 -13.44 -3.74 -11.99
C LYS A 74 -12.41 -4.62 -11.29
N LYS A 75 -11.95 -5.70 -11.94
CA LYS A 75 -10.94 -6.61 -11.36
C LYS A 75 -9.63 -5.90 -11.04
N VAL A 76 -9.17 -5.03 -11.95
CA VAL A 76 -7.95 -4.24 -11.73
C VAL A 76 -8.17 -3.26 -10.59
N GLY A 77 -9.31 -2.57 -10.53
CA GLY A 77 -9.64 -1.65 -9.44
C GLY A 77 -9.72 -2.34 -8.07
N ASP A 78 -10.36 -3.52 -8.00
CA ASP A 78 -10.43 -4.33 -6.78
C ASP A 78 -9.01 -4.75 -6.33
N ASN A 79 -8.15 -5.19 -7.26
CA ASN A 79 -6.77 -5.57 -6.96
C ASN A 79 -5.92 -4.38 -6.50
N VAL A 80 -6.03 -3.23 -7.16
CA VAL A 80 -5.32 -1.99 -6.77
C VAL A 80 -5.77 -1.55 -5.39
N GLY A 81 -7.08 -1.58 -5.11
CA GLY A 81 -7.62 -1.27 -3.80
C GLY A 81 -7.11 -2.21 -2.70
N GLN A 82 -7.02 -3.51 -2.98
CA GLN A 82 -6.47 -4.49 -2.04
C GLN A 82 -4.96 -4.26 -1.81
N LEU A 83 -4.19 -4.00 -2.87
CA LEU A 83 -2.77 -3.70 -2.76
C LEU A 83 -2.53 -2.43 -1.93
N HIS A 84 -3.31 -1.38 -2.19
CA HIS A 84 -3.28 -0.15 -1.39
C HIS A 84 -3.52 -0.46 0.09
N ALA A 85 -4.60 -1.18 0.42
CA ALA A 85 -4.92 -1.52 1.80
C ALA A 85 -3.80 -2.32 2.49
N ASN A 86 -3.21 -3.29 1.79
CA ASN A 86 -2.09 -4.08 2.30
C ASN A 86 -0.86 -3.22 2.56
N VAL A 87 -0.45 -2.42 1.57
CA VAL A 87 0.74 -1.55 1.65
C VAL A 87 0.59 -0.50 2.75
N SER A 88 -0.58 0.15 2.85
CA SER A 88 -0.86 1.09 3.96
C SER A 88 -0.83 0.39 5.32
N GLY A 89 -1.35 -0.83 5.40
CA GLY A 89 -1.30 -1.65 6.62
C GLY A 89 0.13 -1.98 7.03
N ASP A 90 0.95 -2.42 6.09
CA ASP A 90 2.36 -2.74 6.30
C ASP A 90 3.16 -1.49 6.72
N ALA A 91 2.91 -0.35 6.06
CA ALA A 91 3.53 0.93 6.43
C ALA A 91 3.20 1.33 7.87
N ALA A 92 1.93 1.19 8.28
CA ALA A 92 1.48 1.48 9.64
C ALA A 92 2.08 0.53 10.68
N ALA A 93 2.14 -0.77 10.36
CA ALA A 93 2.73 -1.79 11.23
C ALA A 93 4.23 -1.55 11.44
N LEU A 94 4.98 -1.23 10.38
CA LEU A 94 6.41 -0.93 10.46
C LEU A 94 6.68 0.36 11.24
N LYS A 95 5.86 1.39 11.06
CA LYS A 95 5.95 2.63 11.85
C LYS A 95 5.71 2.34 13.33
N LYS A 96 4.65 1.60 13.65
CA LYS A 96 4.33 1.20 15.02
C LYS A 96 5.47 0.41 15.65
N LEU A 97 6.03 -0.56 14.91
CA LEU A 97 7.15 -1.35 15.38
C LEU A 97 8.38 -0.47 15.69
N ALA A 98 8.69 0.50 14.81
CA ALA A 98 9.79 1.43 15.04
C ALA A 98 9.58 2.29 16.29
N ASP A 99 8.35 2.78 16.50
CA ASP A 99 8.00 3.60 17.66
C ASP A 99 8.03 2.79 18.97
N ASP A 100 7.54 1.54 18.96
CA ASP A 100 7.55 0.64 20.11
C ASP A 100 9.00 0.26 20.51
N MET A 101 9.89 0.09 19.53
CA MET A 101 11.32 -0.17 19.77
C MET A 101 12.03 1.03 20.39
N GLU A 102 11.81 2.23 19.87
CA GLU A 102 12.42 3.45 20.40
C GLU A 102 11.94 3.74 21.84
N GLY A 103 10.65 3.53 22.13
CA GLY A 103 10.12 3.65 23.49
C GLY A 103 10.73 2.66 24.48
N THR A 104 11.01 1.43 24.03
CA THR A 104 11.67 0.39 24.83
C THR A 104 13.12 0.76 25.15
N ASP A 105 13.87 1.26 24.16
CA ASP A 105 15.26 1.69 24.34
C ASP A 105 15.39 2.88 25.31
N HIS A 106 14.48 3.85 25.24
CA HIS A 106 14.43 4.98 26.19
C HIS A 106 14.16 4.50 27.63
N SER A 107 13.26 3.53 27.80
CA SER A 107 12.95 2.97 29.12
C SER A 107 14.14 2.23 29.74
N HIS A 108 14.85 1.41 28.96
CA HIS A 108 16.05 0.72 29.44
C HIS A 108 17.20 1.71 29.75
N GLY A 109 17.40 2.73 28.92
CA GLY A 109 18.40 3.77 29.17
C GLY A 109 18.17 4.52 30.49
N ALA A 110 16.92 4.86 30.80
CA ALA A 110 16.57 5.52 32.06
C ALA A 110 16.81 4.63 33.29
N GLN A 111 16.52 3.32 33.19
CA GLN A 111 16.75 2.36 34.27
C GLN A 111 18.24 2.17 34.56
N ILE A 112 19.08 2.06 33.51
CA ILE A 112 20.54 1.91 33.68
C ILE A 112 21.14 3.18 34.29
N ALA A 113 20.72 4.37 33.84
CA ALA A 113 21.19 5.63 34.39
C ALA A 113 20.86 5.75 35.90
N GLY A 114 19.67 5.31 36.31
CA GLY A 114 19.26 5.29 37.72
C GLY A 114 20.05 4.32 38.60
N ILE A 115 20.46 3.16 38.06
CA ILE A 115 21.30 2.18 38.79
C ILE A 115 22.75 2.68 38.91
N VAL A 116 23.28 3.35 37.89
CA VAL A 116 24.67 3.87 37.90
C VAL A 116 24.84 5.08 38.84
N THR A 117 23.75 5.76 39.21
CA THR A 117 23.77 6.92 40.12
C THR A 117 23.42 6.61 41.59
N THR A 118 23.22 5.33 41.95
CA THR A 118 23.07 4.87 43.34
C THR A 118 24.25 4.00 43.78
#